data_AF-A0A1G2XX50-F1
#
_entry.id   AF-A0A1G2XX50-F1
#
_cell.length_a   1.000
_cell.length_b   1.000
_cell.length_c   1.000
_cell.angle_alpha   90.00
_cell.angle_beta   90.00
_cell.angle_gamma   90.00
#
_symmetry.space_group_name_H-M   'P 1'
#
loop_
_entity.id
_entity.type
_entity.pdbx_description
1 polymer ?
#
loop_
_entity_poly.entity_id
_entity_poly.type
_entity_poly.pdbx_seq_one_letter_code
_entity_poly.pdbx_strand_id
1 'polypeptide(L)'
;MISAAIKAKIGYYAFKNLMKLKYYQLKAKKYILLMPFVYNEISTLKEIAKRKCSIARFGDGETALCNREGIHFQEYNDVLAQRLKEILKNNSCEKLLVCIAPHFNSSYALSPRGYNFVYKFFAKRGQIYINLLNLNYKYGSALISRPDVFKFEKKELDKYVSLLRNLWNGRDLLIVTGKNSRFVLSPELFDNIKSNEFIYGLSENAFVQYEELLNRIKSHSKDKLVLLAMGPTATVLAYDLAKEGYQAIDIGHLPSCYQITKNILSA
;
A
#
# COMPACT_ATOMS: atom_id res chain seq x y z
N MET A 1 1.81 -32.08 -28.61
CA MET A 1 2.74 -31.17 -29.33
C MET A 1 2.02 -29.85 -29.63
N ILE A 2 2.57 -28.71 -29.21
CA ILE A 2 2.02 -27.39 -29.54
C ILE A 2 2.33 -27.08 -31.02
N SER A 3 1.31 -26.76 -31.82
CA SER A 3 1.48 -26.50 -33.26
C SER A 3 2.39 -25.30 -33.54
N ALA A 4 3.05 -25.30 -34.70
CA ALA A 4 3.95 -24.22 -35.12
C ALA A 4 3.24 -22.85 -35.15
N ALA A 5 1.96 -22.82 -35.53
CA ALA A 5 1.14 -21.61 -35.51
C ALA A 5 0.92 -21.06 -34.09
N ILE A 6 0.70 -21.95 -33.10
CA ILE A 6 0.57 -21.54 -31.69
C ILE A 6 1.92 -21.01 -31.17
N LYS A 7 3.05 -21.67 -31.50
CA LYS A 7 4.38 -21.18 -31.12
C LYS A 7 4.69 -19.80 -31.72
N ALA A 8 4.38 -19.57 -32.99
CA ALA A 8 4.56 -18.29 -33.65
C ALA A 8 3.70 -17.19 -33.02
N LYS A 9 2.44 -17.51 -32.69
CA LYS A 9 1.52 -16.59 -31.99
C LYS A 9 2.05 -16.23 -30.60
N ILE A 10 2.53 -17.21 -29.83
CA ILE A 10 3.17 -16.98 -28.52
C ILE A 10 4.39 -16.06 -28.66
N GLY A 11 5.28 -16.35 -29.63
CA GLY A 11 6.46 -15.53 -29.90
C GLY A 11 6.12 -14.08 -30.25
N TYR A 12 5.11 -13.86 -31.10
CA TYR A 12 4.64 -12.53 -31.45
C TYR A 12 4.15 -11.74 -30.22
N TYR A 13 3.34 -12.35 -29.36
CA TYR A 13 2.87 -11.68 -28.13
C TYR A 13 4.00 -11.42 -27.15
N ALA A 14 4.96 -12.35 -27.00
CA ALA A 14 6.13 -12.16 -26.17
C ALA A 14 6.97 -10.96 -26.65
N PHE A 15 7.24 -10.88 -27.96
CA PHE A 15 7.94 -9.75 -28.57
C PHE A 15 7.19 -8.43 -28.37
N LYS A 16 5.88 -8.39 -28.63
CA LYS A 16 5.04 -7.20 -28.43
C LYS A 16 5.07 -6.72 -26.98
N ASN A 17 5.02 -7.64 -26.01
CA ASN A 17 5.12 -7.31 -24.59
C ASN A 17 6.50 -6.76 -24.21
N LEU A 18 7.57 -7.34 -24.75
CA LEU A 18 8.94 -6.85 -24.53
C LEU A 18 9.12 -5.41 -25.05
N MET A 19 8.65 -5.14 -26.26
CA MET A 19 8.71 -3.80 -26.86
C MET A 19 7.91 -2.77 -26.05
N LYS A 20 6.72 -3.16 -25.57
CA LYS A 20 5.90 -2.31 -24.71
C LYS A 20 6.56 -2.01 -23.37
N LEU A 21 7.22 -2.99 -22.76
CA LEU A 21 7.97 -2.79 -21.52
C LEU A 21 9.16 -1.84 -21.74
N LYS A 22 9.91 -2.01 -22.85
CA LYS A 22 11.02 -1.11 -23.22
C LYS A 22 10.54 0.32 -23.44
N TYR A 23 9.39 0.50 -24.09
CA TYR A 23 8.75 1.81 -24.22
C TYR A 23 8.42 2.43 -22.84
N TYR A 24 7.85 1.65 -21.92
CA TYR A 24 7.56 2.13 -20.57
C TYR A 24 8.83 2.51 -19.79
N GLN A 25 9.90 1.72 -19.89
CA GLN A 25 11.19 2.03 -19.28
C GLN A 25 11.74 3.38 -19.73
N LEU A 26 11.76 3.62 -21.05
CA LEU A 26 12.24 4.87 -21.62
C LEU A 26 11.42 6.07 -21.12
N LYS A 27 10.09 5.96 -21.11
CA LYS A 27 9.21 7.04 -20.67
C LYS A 27 9.26 7.27 -19.15
N ALA A 28 9.47 6.21 -18.38
CA ALA A 28 9.57 6.29 -16.91
C ALA A 28 10.85 7.01 -16.47
N LYS A 29 11.98 6.80 -17.16
CA LYS A 29 13.34 7.20 -16.73
C LYS A 29 13.41 8.62 -16.16
N LYS A 30 12.80 9.61 -16.82
CA LYS A 30 12.82 11.01 -16.35
C LYS A 30 12.11 11.21 -15.01
N TYR A 31 11.03 10.49 -14.73
CA TYR A 31 10.30 10.60 -13.47
C TYR A 31 11.00 9.87 -12.33
N ILE A 32 11.69 8.77 -12.63
CA ILE A 32 12.50 8.03 -11.64
C ILE A 32 13.55 8.95 -11.03
N LEU A 33 14.21 9.75 -11.87
CA LEU A 33 15.26 10.68 -11.45
C LEU A 33 14.72 11.86 -10.61
N LEU A 34 13.42 12.13 -10.66
CA LEU A 34 12.76 13.19 -9.91
C LEU A 34 12.11 12.71 -8.61
N MET A 35 12.15 11.41 -8.33
CA MET A 35 11.51 10.85 -7.15
C MET A 35 12.15 11.39 -5.86
N PRO A 36 11.34 11.73 -4.84
CA PRO A 36 11.86 11.99 -3.51
C PRO A 36 12.50 10.73 -2.93
N PHE A 37 13.22 10.91 -1.83
CA PHE A 37 13.70 9.78 -1.05
C PHE A 37 12.53 8.95 -0.53
N VAL A 38 12.61 7.63 -0.72
CA VAL A 38 11.65 6.65 -0.17
C VAL A 38 12.45 5.59 0.59
N TYR A 39 12.11 5.36 1.86
CA TYR A 39 12.61 4.20 2.60
C TYR A 39 12.11 2.93 1.91
N ASN A 40 12.98 1.95 1.73
CA ASN A 40 12.57 0.62 1.28
C ASN A 40 11.69 -0.07 2.34
N GLU A 41 11.16 -1.25 2.02
CA GLU A 41 10.16 -1.95 2.84
C GLU A 41 10.70 -2.27 4.24
N ILE A 42 11.92 -2.80 4.34
CA ILE A 42 12.54 -3.14 5.63
C ILE A 42 12.76 -1.89 6.46
N SER A 43 13.32 -0.83 5.87
CA SER A 43 13.57 0.43 6.59
C SER A 43 12.28 1.11 7.00
N THR A 44 11.23 1.03 6.18
CA THR A 44 9.90 1.54 6.52
C THR A 44 9.33 0.83 7.75
N LEU A 45 9.36 -0.51 7.78
CA LEU A 45 8.90 -1.28 8.94
C LEU A 45 9.70 -0.95 10.21
N LYS A 46 11.01 -0.78 10.09
CA LYS A 46 11.87 -0.35 11.20
C LYS A 46 11.54 1.05 11.70
N GLU A 47 11.27 2.00 10.79
CA GLU A 47 10.87 3.37 11.16
C GLU A 47 9.53 3.37 11.90
N ILE A 48 8.55 2.58 11.46
CA ILE A 48 7.26 2.42 12.14
C ILE A 48 7.48 1.89 13.56
N ALA A 49 8.28 0.84 13.72
CA ALA A 49 8.58 0.25 15.03
C ALA A 49 9.31 1.22 15.96
N LYS A 50 10.34 1.90 15.43
CA LYS A 50 11.19 2.83 16.19
C LYS A 50 10.42 4.05 16.66
N ARG A 51 9.68 4.70 15.77
CA ARG A 51 8.97 5.96 16.06
C ARG A 51 7.59 5.73 16.67
N LYS A 52 7.08 4.50 16.61
CA LYS A 52 5.68 4.15 16.89
C LYS A 52 4.72 5.09 16.14
N CYS A 53 5.05 5.42 14.89
CA CYS A 53 4.23 6.29 14.07
C CYS A 53 3.08 5.54 13.40
N SER A 54 2.05 6.29 13.04
CA SER A 54 1.01 5.90 12.09
C SER A 54 1.56 5.90 10.68
N ILE A 55 0.86 5.22 9.76
CA ILE A 55 1.16 5.31 8.32
C ILE A 55 -0.09 5.56 7.50
N ALA A 56 0.02 6.49 6.55
CA ALA A 56 -0.95 6.72 5.49
C ALA A 56 -0.29 6.33 4.17
N ARG A 57 -0.90 5.43 3.40
CA ARG A 57 -0.30 4.94 2.15
C ARG A 57 -0.98 5.56 0.93
N PHE A 58 -0.17 5.83 -0.08
CA PHE A 58 -0.58 6.32 -1.39
C PHE A 58 -0.09 5.34 -2.45
N GLY A 59 -1.02 4.64 -3.09
CA GLY A 59 -0.78 3.82 -4.26
C GLY A 59 -1.25 4.48 -5.55
N ASP A 60 -1.48 3.64 -6.56
CA ASP A 60 -1.99 4.08 -7.85
C ASP A 60 -3.45 4.56 -7.77
N GLY A 61 -4.24 4.01 -6.85
CA GLY A 61 -5.62 4.42 -6.60
C GLY A 61 -5.73 5.82 -6.02
N GLU A 62 -4.95 6.14 -4.98
CA GLU A 62 -4.94 7.49 -4.38
C GLU A 62 -4.41 8.53 -5.38
N THR A 63 -3.44 8.15 -6.23
CA THR A 63 -2.96 9.00 -7.32
C THR A 63 -4.07 9.30 -8.33
N ALA A 64 -4.87 8.30 -8.70
CA ALA A 64 -6.00 8.46 -9.61
C ALA A 64 -7.07 9.39 -9.02
N LEU A 65 -7.43 9.21 -7.75
CA LEU A 65 -8.40 10.07 -7.06
C LEU A 65 -7.92 11.52 -6.96
N CYS A 66 -6.63 11.75 -6.67
CA CYS A 66 -6.04 13.08 -6.72
C CYS A 66 -6.15 13.71 -8.12
N ASN A 67 -6.18 12.90 -9.18
CA ASN A 67 -6.36 13.32 -10.57
C ASN A 67 -7.83 13.37 -11.03
N ARG A 68 -8.79 13.35 -10.12
CA ARG A 68 -10.23 13.35 -10.44
C ARG A 68 -10.73 12.10 -11.15
N GLU A 69 -10.08 10.97 -10.93
CA GLU A 69 -10.48 9.68 -11.48
C GLU A 69 -10.96 8.77 -10.34
N GLY A 70 -12.19 8.26 -10.45
CA GLY A 70 -12.68 7.20 -9.58
C GLY A 70 -11.92 5.89 -9.80
N ILE A 71 -11.96 5.01 -8.80
CA ILE A 71 -11.39 3.66 -8.85
C ILE A 71 -12.48 2.62 -8.57
N HIS A 72 -12.18 1.35 -8.82
CA HIS A 72 -13.17 0.25 -8.77
C HIS A 72 -14.03 0.23 -7.49
N PHE A 73 -13.44 0.53 -6.33
CA PHE A 73 -14.10 0.42 -5.03
C PHE A 73 -14.27 1.78 -4.34
N GLN A 74 -13.97 2.88 -5.03
CA GLN A 74 -14.15 4.24 -4.51
C GLN A 74 -14.33 5.21 -5.67
N GLU A 75 -15.55 5.69 -5.84
CA GLU A 75 -15.88 6.77 -6.74
C GLU A 75 -15.11 8.04 -6.39
N TYR A 76 -14.94 8.88 -7.40
CA TYR A 76 -14.36 10.19 -7.20
C TYR A 76 -15.22 11.01 -6.22
N ASN A 77 -14.56 11.68 -5.29
CA ASN A 77 -15.17 12.62 -4.36
C ASN A 77 -14.19 13.78 -4.16
N ASP A 78 -14.66 15.02 -4.38
CA ASP A 78 -13.81 16.23 -4.30
C ASP A 78 -13.17 16.40 -2.91
N VAL A 79 -13.94 16.14 -1.85
CA VAL A 79 -13.46 16.25 -0.46
C VAL A 79 -12.35 15.23 -0.22
N LEU A 80 -12.58 13.96 -0.56
CA LEU A 80 -11.55 12.92 -0.45
C LEU A 80 -10.28 13.30 -1.21
N ALA A 81 -10.41 13.73 -2.47
CA ALA A 81 -9.26 14.10 -3.30
C ALA A 81 -8.48 15.29 -2.71
N GLN A 82 -9.17 16.26 -2.13
CA GLN A 82 -8.55 17.41 -1.47
C GLN A 82 -7.81 16.98 -0.19
N ARG A 83 -8.41 16.11 0.62
CA ARG A 83 -7.78 15.53 1.83
C ARG A 83 -6.53 14.72 1.48
N LEU A 84 -6.59 13.88 0.45
CA LEU A 84 -5.43 13.13 -0.04
C LEU A 84 -4.28 14.06 -0.48
N LYS A 85 -4.59 15.13 -1.21
CA LYS A 85 -3.60 16.15 -1.61
C LYS A 85 -3.01 16.90 -0.42
N GLU A 86 -3.83 17.22 0.58
CA GLU A 86 -3.39 17.85 1.82
C GLU A 86 -2.37 16.97 2.54
N ILE A 87 -2.66 15.68 2.70
CA ILE A 87 -1.77 14.73 3.39
C ILE A 87 -0.42 14.62 2.67
N LEU A 88 -0.39 14.58 1.33
CA LEU A 88 0.86 14.51 0.57
C LEU A 88 1.73 15.78 0.71
N LYS A 89 1.09 16.94 0.85
CA LYS A 89 1.75 18.25 0.93
C LYS A 89 2.12 18.64 2.36
N ASN A 90 1.26 18.32 3.33
CA ASN A 90 1.34 18.75 4.71
C ASN A 90 1.87 17.64 5.62
N ASN A 91 3.16 17.37 5.49
CA ASN A 91 3.85 16.32 6.24
C ASN A 91 4.30 16.77 7.65
N SER A 92 3.59 17.72 8.27
CA SER A 92 3.96 18.31 9.57
C SER A 92 3.67 17.41 10.77
N CYS A 93 2.88 16.35 10.61
CA CYS A 93 2.59 15.41 11.68
C CYS A 93 3.79 14.46 11.92
N GLU A 94 4.59 14.71 12.95
CA GLU A 94 5.75 13.86 13.30
C GLU A 94 5.38 12.42 13.63
N LYS A 95 4.14 12.19 14.09
CA LYS A 95 3.57 10.88 14.41
C LYS A 95 3.00 10.15 13.19
N LEU A 96 3.07 10.73 12.00
CA LEU A 96 2.71 10.08 10.74
C LEU A 96 3.95 9.89 9.85
N LEU A 97 4.05 8.72 9.25
CA LEU A 97 4.91 8.49 8.09
C LEU A 97 4.04 8.32 6.85
N VAL A 98 4.15 9.25 5.92
CA VAL A 98 3.46 9.12 4.63
C VAL A 98 4.24 8.15 3.76
N CYS A 99 3.56 7.15 3.22
CA CYS A 99 4.15 6.10 2.40
C CYS A 99 3.64 6.19 0.95
N ILE A 100 4.52 6.03 -0.04
CA ILE A 100 4.14 6.15 -1.45
C ILE A 100 4.53 4.90 -2.24
N ALA A 101 3.77 4.60 -3.28
CA ALA A 101 4.06 3.58 -4.27
C ALA A 101 3.44 3.96 -5.63
N PRO A 102 4.07 3.53 -6.74
CA PRO A 102 5.32 2.79 -6.79
C PRO A 102 6.57 3.67 -6.57
N HIS A 103 7.68 3.02 -6.23
CA HIS A 103 9.04 3.57 -6.16
C HIS A 103 10.04 2.49 -6.58
N PHE A 104 11.33 2.85 -6.67
CA PHE A 104 12.40 1.95 -7.14
C PHE A 104 13.38 1.52 -6.05
N ASN A 105 13.37 2.19 -4.89
CA ASN A 105 14.18 1.77 -3.75
C ASN A 105 13.48 0.65 -2.98
N SER A 106 13.63 -0.60 -3.42
CA SER A 106 13.01 -1.77 -2.78
C SER A 106 14.05 -2.67 -2.12
N SER A 107 13.65 -3.32 -1.02
CA SER A 107 14.46 -4.30 -0.28
C SER A 107 14.56 -5.64 -1.00
N TYR A 108 13.64 -5.91 -1.93
CA TYR A 108 13.47 -7.18 -2.60
C TYR A 108 13.41 -7.00 -4.11
N ALA A 109 13.78 -8.04 -4.86
CA ALA A 109 13.61 -8.05 -6.30
C ALA A 109 12.11 -7.98 -6.65
N LEU A 110 11.75 -7.14 -7.63
CA LEU A 110 10.39 -7.11 -8.15
C LEU A 110 10.07 -8.41 -8.90
N SER A 111 8.86 -8.93 -8.72
CA SER A 111 8.34 -9.98 -9.60
C SER A 111 8.14 -9.44 -11.01
N PRO A 112 8.05 -10.28 -12.06
CA PRO A 112 7.73 -9.80 -13.42
C PRO A 112 6.45 -8.94 -13.48
N ARG A 113 5.46 -9.29 -12.65
CA ARG A 113 4.22 -8.52 -12.48
C ARG A 113 4.50 -7.16 -11.83
N GLY A 114 5.25 -7.13 -10.73
CA GLY A 114 5.64 -5.91 -10.03
C GLY A 114 6.45 -4.97 -10.93
N TYR A 115 7.43 -5.52 -11.64
CA TYR A 115 8.27 -4.78 -12.59
C TYR A 115 7.42 -4.10 -13.66
N ASN A 116 6.55 -4.86 -14.34
CA ASN A 116 5.66 -4.30 -15.35
C ASN A 116 4.70 -3.25 -14.76
N PHE A 117 4.16 -3.47 -13.56
CA PHE A 117 3.29 -2.50 -12.88
C PHE A 117 4.00 -1.17 -12.65
N VAL A 118 5.19 -1.19 -12.03
CA VAL A 118 5.96 0.03 -11.70
C VAL A 118 6.25 0.85 -12.96
N TYR A 119 6.84 0.24 -13.99
CA TYR A 119 7.18 0.97 -15.21
C TYR A 119 5.95 1.47 -15.97
N LYS A 120 4.90 0.66 -16.07
CA LYS A 120 3.64 1.08 -16.69
C LYS A 120 3.02 2.26 -15.95
N PHE A 121 3.06 2.27 -14.63
CA PHE A 121 2.57 3.37 -13.82
C PHE A 121 3.32 4.67 -14.14
N PHE A 122 4.66 4.68 -14.05
CA PHE A 122 5.44 5.90 -14.33
C PHE A 122 5.28 6.37 -15.78
N ALA A 123 5.23 5.46 -16.75
CA ALA A 123 5.02 5.81 -18.14
C ALA A 123 3.65 6.49 -18.40
N LYS A 124 2.63 6.15 -17.62
CA LYS A 124 1.26 6.67 -17.78
C LYS A 124 0.93 7.85 -16.88
N ARG A 125 1.35 7.78 -15.61
CA ARG A 125 0.95 8.68 -14.53
C ARG A 125 2.12 9.44 -13.89
N GLY A 126 3.36 9.23 -14.35
CA GLY A 126 4.56 9.79 -13.72
C GLY A 126 4.53 11.31 -13.57
N GLN A 127 3.98 12.05 -14.54
CA GLN A 127 3.89 13.50 -14.45
C GLN A 127 2.98 13.96 -13.30
N ILE A 128 1.77 13.42 -13.24
CA ILE A 128 0.79 13.75 -12.19
C ILE A 128 1.35 13.29 -10.84
N TYR A 129 1.90 12.08 -10.78
CA TYR A 129 2.46 11.51 -9.56
C TYR A 129 3.56 12.41 -8.98
N ILE A 130 4.59 12.77 -9.77
CA ILE A 130 5.66 13.66 -9.31
C ILE A 130 5.14 15.04 -8.88
N ASN A 131 4.16 15.60 -9.61
CA ASN A 131 3.57 16.90 -9.26
C ASN A 131 2.78 16.90 -7.94
N LEU A 132 2.35 15.73 -7.46
CA LEU A 132 1.65 15.60 -6.18
C LEU A 132 2.61 15.49 -4.98
N LEU A 133 3.84 15.05 -5.21
CA LEU A 133 4.79 14.74 -4.14
C LEU A 133 5.52 15.99 -3.64
N ASN A 134 5.78 16.02 -2.33
CA ASN A 134 6.72 16.95 -1.71
C ASN A 134 8.13 16.38 -1.85
N LEU A 135 8.94 16.94 -2.76
CA LEU A 135 10.26 16.40 -3.09
C LEU A 135 11.28 16.44 -1.93
N ASN A 136 11.03 17.28 -0.92
CA ASN A 136 11.90 17.42 0.25
C ASN A 136 11.54 16.46 1.39
N TYR A 137 10.43 15.72 1.28
CA TYR A 137 10.00 14.77 2.30
C TYR A 137 10.61 13.38 2.09
N LYS A 138 10.89 12.69 3.20
CA LYS A 138 11.35 11.30 3.20
C LYS A 138 10.17 10.37 3.41
N TYR A 139 9.68 9.79 2.33
CA TYR A 139 8.52 8.90 2.34
C TYR A 139 8.88 7.49 2.82
N GLY A 140 7.90 6.75 3.35
CA GLY A 140 7.97 5.29 3.47
C GLY A 140 7.53 4.57 2.20
N SER A 141 7.79 3.27 2.12
CA SER A 141 7.28 2.41 1.05
C SER A 141 5.82 2.06 1.34
N ALA A 142 4.89 2.36 0.42
CA ALA A 142 3.53 1.82 0.50
C ALA A 142 3.45 0.34 0.08
N LEU A 143 4.53 -0.22 -0.49
CA LEU A 143 4.64 -1.62 -0.88
C LEU A 143 4.82 -2.58 0.30
N ILE A 144 4.98 -2.08 1.54
CA ILE A 144 4.94 -2.89 2.77
C ILE A 144 3.60 -3.62 2.98
N SER A 145 2.57 -3.29 2.21
CA SER A 145 1.27 -3.98 2.20
C SER A 145 1.10 -4.91 1.00
N ARG A 146 2.12 -5.00 0.13
CA ARG A 146 2.04 -5.60 -1.21
C ARG A 146 3.15 -6.63 -1.45
N PRO A 147 3.30 -7.66 -0.59
CA PRO A 147 4.32 -8.69 -0.82
C PRO A 147 4.18 -9.39 -2.18
N ASP A 148 2.98 -9.36 -2.78
CA ASP A 148 2.66 -9.93 -4.10
C ASP A 148 3.41 -9.25 -5.28
N VAL A 149 3.99 -8.06 -5.06
CA VAL A 149 4.76 -7.36 -6.10
C VAL A 149 6.24 -7.78 -6.14
N PHE A 150 6.70 -8.53 -5.13
CA PHE A 150 8.09 -8.97 -5.03
C PHE A 150 8.24 -10.43 -5.42
N LYS A 151 9.46 -10.80 -5.83
CA LYS A 151 9.90 -12.17 -5.97
C LYS A 151 10.70 -12.52 -4.72
N PHE A 152 10.00 -12.95 -3.68
CA PHE A 152 10.64 -13.36 -2.44
C PHE A 152 11.39 -14.68 -2.60
N GLU A 153 12.51 -14.80 -1.91
CA GLU A 153 12.98 -16.08 -1.40
C GLU A 153 12.33 -16.39 -0.05
N LYS A 154 12.30 -17.67 0.34
CA LYS A 154 11.66 -18.11 1.60
C LYS A 154 12.18 -17.35 2.83
N LYS A 155 13.51 -17.25 2.97
CA LYS A 155 14.16 -16.53 4.08
C LYS A 155 13.82 -15.03 4.09
N GLU A 156 13.66 -14.42 2.93
CA GLU A 156 13.29 -13.01 2.82
C GLU A 156 11.84 -12.76 3.25
N LEU A 157 10.92 -13.65 2.85
CA LEU A 157 9.53 -13.59 3.29
C LEU A 157 9.43 -13.79 4.81
N ASP A 158 10.17 -14.75 5.37
CA ASP A 158 10.16 -15.01 6.82
C ASP A 158 10.69 -13.79 7.59
N LYS A 159 11.75 -13.14 7.10
CA LYS A 159 12.26 -11.88 7.67
C LYS A 159 11.24 -10.74 7.60
N TYR A 160 10.56 -10.59 6.46
CA TYR A 160 9.51 -9.60 6.27
C TYR A 160 8.34 -9.81 7.24
N VAL A 161 7.87 -11.05 7.37
CA VAL A 161 6.80 -11.43 8.31
C VAL A 161 7.21 -11.17 9.74
N SER A 162 8.45 -11.50 10.13
CA SER A 162 8.96 -11.21 11.47
C SER A 162 8.94 -9.71 11.79
N LEU A 163 9.34 -8.85 10.84
CA LEU A 163 9.30 -7.39 11.03
C LEU A 163 7.87 -6.86 11.18
N LEU A 164 6.91 -7.40 10.42
CA LEU A 164 5.49 -7.06 10.57
C LEU A 164 4.96 -7.50 11.94
N ARG A 165 5.21 -8.76 12.33
CA ARG A 165 4.78 -9.32 13.61
C ARG A 165 5.28 -8.53 14.81
N ASN A 166 6.49 -7.95 14.71
CA ASN A 166 7.04 -7.09 15.76
C ASN A 166 6.23 -5.80 15.98
N LEU A 167 5.46 -5.32 15.00
CA LEU A 167 4.63 -4.12 15.16
C LEU A 167 3.43 -4.34 16.09
N TRP A 168 2.92 -5.58 16.16
CA TRP A 168 1.72 -5.95 16.91
C TRP A 168 1.92 -7.06 17.94
N ASN A 169 3.16 -7.44 18.24
CA ASN A 169 3.48 -8.46 19.23
C ASN A 169 2.92 -8.10 20.61
N GLY A 170 2.05 -8.96 21.14
CA GLY A 170 1.40 -8.79 22.45
C GLY A 170 0.44 -7.61 22.53
N ARG A 171 -0.02 -7.06 21.39
CA ARG A 171 -0.89 -5.87 21.36
C ARG A 171 -2.35 -6.23 21.19
N ASP A 172 -3.22 -5.39 21.76
CA ASP A 172 -4.65 -5.37 21.46
C ASP A 172 -4.87 -4.61 20.14
N LEU A 173 -5.54 -5.24 19.18
CA LEU A 173 -5.79 -4.68 17.84
C LEU A 173 -7.21 -4.17 17.70
N LEU A 174 -7.37 -3.03 17.03
CA LEU A 174 -8.64 -2.56 16.49
C LEU A 174 -8.56 -2.57 14.97
N ILE A 175 -9.27 -3.50 14.33
CA ILE A 175 -9.21 -3.73 12.89
C ILE A 175 -10.40 -3.04 12.23
N VAL A 176 -10.14 -2.15 11.28
CA VAL A 176 -11.17 -1.42 10.53
C VAL A 176 -11.13 -1.87 9.09
N THR A 177 -12.19 -2.54 8.64
CA THR A 177 -12.24 -3.18 7.32
C THR A 177 -13.65 -3.18 6.73
N GLY A 178 -13.76 -3.39 5.43
CA GLY A 178 -15.06 -3.46 4.75
C GLY A 178 -15.82 -4.73 5.15
N LYS A 179 -17.15 -4.64 5.25
CA LYS A 179 -18.00 -5.84 5.33
C LYS A 179 -17.70 -6.76 4.14
N ASN A 180 -17.57 -8.05 4.38
CA ASN A 180 -17.23 -9.05 3.34
C ASN A 180 -15.92 -8.78 2.60
N SER A 181 -15.00 -8.00 3.18
CA SER A 181 -13.67 -7.82 2.60
C SER A 181 -12.88 -9.12 2.63
N ARG A 182 -11.78 -9.17 1.87
CA ARG A 182 -10.83 -10.30 1.87
C ARG A 182 -9.86 -10.24 3.05
N PHE A 183 -10.17 -9.48 4.09
CA PHE A 183 -9.34 -9.36 5.27
C PHE A 183 -9.49 -10.61 6.13
N VAL A 184 -8.43 -11.40 6.22
CA VAL A 184 -8.39 -12.63 7.02
C VAL A 184 -7.20 -12.56 7.95
N LEU A 185 -7.42 -12.85 9.23
CA LEU A 185 -6.36 -13.01 10.21
C LEU A 185 -5.70 -14.38 10.05
N SER A 186 -4.68 -14.44 9.20
CA SER A 186 -3.85 -15.64 9.07
C SER A 186 -2.96 -15.79 10.32
N PRO A 187 -2.88 -16.97 10.97
CA PRO A 187 -2.02 -17.20 12.14
C PRO A 187 -0.57 -16.77 11.92
N GLU A 188 -0.02 -16.99 10.72
CA GLU A 188 1.37 -16.65 10.40
C GLU A 188 1.67 -15.16 10.51
N LEU A 189 0.66 -14.31 10.32
CA LEU A 189 0.79 -12.86 10.50
C LEU A 189 0.37 -12.41 11.90
N PHE A 190 -0.60 -13.07 12.55
CA PHE A 190 -1.32 -12.49 13.68
C PHE A 190 -1.47 -13.38 14.92
N ASP A 191 -0.88 -14.59 14.99
CA ASP A 191 -0.97 -15.44 16.18
C ASP A 191 -0.22 -14.91 17.42
N ASN A 192 0.55 -13.83 17.27
CA ASN A 192 1.30 -13.18 18.35
C ASN A 192 0.61 -11.92 18.92
N ILE A 193 -0.63 -11.64 18.52
CA ILE A 193 -1.42 -10.53 19.07
C ILE A 193 -2.03 -10.94 20.42
N LYS A 194 -2.39 -9.97 21.25
CA LYS A 194 -3.06 -10.24 22.53
C LYS A 194 -4.57 -10.42 22.36
N SER A 195 -5.21 -9.52 21.62
CA SER A 195 -6.63 -9.60 21.29
C SER A 195 -6.92 -8.79 20.01
N ASN A 196 -8.12 -8.95 19.45
CA ASN A 196 -8.59 -8.13 18.34
C ASN A 196 -10.08 -7.81 18.48
N GLU A 197 -10.46 -6.64 17.98
CA GLU A 197 -11.84 -6.21 17.78
C GLU A 197 -11.99 -5.65 16.37
N PHE A 198 -13.20 -5.71 15.80
CA PHE A 198 -13.49 -5.27 14.44
C PHE A 198 -14.49 -4.11 14.40
N ILE A 199 -14.19 -3.13 13.56
CA ILE A 199 -15.11 -2.11 13.07
C ILE A 199 -15.32 -2.35 11.58
N TYR A 200 -16.56 -2.65 11.21
CA TYR A 200 -16.93 -2.85 9.82
C TYR A 200 -17.57 -1.58 9.22
N GLY A 201 -17.07 -1.19 8.04
CA GLY A 201 -17.67 -0.19 7.15
C GLY A 201 -18.12 -0.79 5.82
N LEU A 202 -18.51 0.05 4.86
CA LEU A 202 -18.79 -0.39 3.49
C LEU A 202 -17.53 -0.95 2.80
N SER A 203 -17.71 -1.96 1.94
CA SER A 203 -16.62 -2.53 1.13
C SER A 203 -16.21 -1.65 -0.05
N GLU A 204 -17.12 -0.78 -0.49
CA GLU A 204 -16.93 0.16 -1.59
C GLU A 204 -17.51 1.52 -1.19
N ASN A 205 -16.97 2.60 -1.75
CA ASN A 205 -17.38 3.97 -1.47
C ASN A 205 -17.38 4.32 0.04
N ALA A 206 -16.50 3.68 0.83
CA ALA A 206 -16.50 3.79 2.28
C ALA A 206 -16.27 5.21 2.81
N PHE A 207 -15.75 6.12 1.99
CA PHE A 207 -15.55 7.50 2.38
C PHE A 207 -16.87 8.21 2.75
N VAL A 208 -18.03 7.75 2.25
CA VAL A 208 -19.34 8.30 2.66
C VAL A 208 -19.63 8.08 4.15
N GLN A 209 -18.97 7.12 4.79
CA GLN A 209 -19.07 6.83 6.23
C GLN A 209 -17.87 7.36 7.02
N TYR A 210 -17.09 8.28 6.46
CA TYR A 210 -15.83 8.73 7.06
C TYR A 210 -15.99 9.19 8.52
N GLU A 211 -16.92 10.10 8.80
CA GLU A 211 -17.16 10.64 10.15
C GLU A 211 -17.66 9.57 11.13
N GLU A 212 -18.55 8.68 10.67
CA GLU A 212 -19.04 7.56 11.48
C GLU A 212 -17.89 6.63 11.89
N LEU A 213 -17.05 6.22 10.93
CA LEU A 213 -15.90 5.36 11.17
C LEU A 213 -14.89 6.02 12.11
N LEU A 214 -14.57 7.30 11.88
CA LEU A 214 -13.64 8.05 12.73
C LEU A 214 -14.13 8.08 14.19
N ASN A 215 -15.41 8.41 14.41
CA ASN A 215 -15.98 8.48 15.75
C ASN A 215 -16.05 7.11 16.45
N ARG A 216 -16.39 6.05 15.72
CA ARG A 216 -16.37 4.68 16.25
C ARG A 216 -14.95 4.23 16.62
N ILE A 217 -13.93 4.63 15.87
CA ILE A 217 -12.53 4.35 16.25
C ILE A 217 -12.17 5.14 17.51
N LYS A 218 -12.54 6.42 17.58
CA LYS A 218 -12.26 7.32 18.70
C LYS A 218 -12.95 6.91 20.02
N SER A 219 -13.98 6.07 19.98
CA SER A 219 -14.60 5.52 21.20
C SER A 219 -13.77 4.41 21.87
N HIS A 220 -12.66 3.98 21.25
CA HIS A 220 -11.76 2.96 21.81
C HIS A 220 -10.49 3.60 22.39
N SER A 221 -9.82 2.87 23.29
CA SER A 221 -8.54 3.30 23.89
C SER A 221 -7.46 3.55 22.83
N LYS A 222 -6.66 4.60 23.04
CA LYS A 222 -5.46 4.94 22.24
C LYS A 222 -4.32 3.92 22.38
N ASP A 223 -4.38 3.03 23.38
CA ASP A 223 -3.38 1.96 23.56
C ASP A 223 -3.48 0.87 22.49
N LYS A 224 -4.69 0.69 21.92
CA LYS A 224 -4.91 -0.26 20.83
C LYS A 224 -4.16 0.19 19.57
N LEU A 225 -3.59 -0.77 18.86
CA LEU A 225 -3.09 -0.52 17.51
C LEU A 225 -4.26 -0.57 16.52
N VAL A 226 -4.49 0.53 15.82
CA VAL A 226 -5.53 0.56 14.79
C VAL A 226 -4.94 0.06 13.47
N LEU A 227 -5.53 -1.00 12.90
CA LEU A 227 -5.17 -1.52 11.59
C LEU A 227 -6.27 -1.19 10.59
N LEU A 228 -5.93 -0.47 9.51
CA LEU A 228 -6.90 0.02 8.54
C LEU A 228 -6.77 -0.70 7.20
N ALA A 229 -7.88 -1.23 6.68
CA ALA A 229 -7.98 -1.88 5.36
C ALA A 229 -9.22 -1.39 4.60
N MET A 230 -9.30 -0.07 4.37
CA MET A 230 -10.46 0.65 3.83
C MET A 230 -10.15 1.49 2.57
N GLY A 231 -9.16 1.07 1.78
CA GLY A 231 -8.75 1.81 0.58
C GLY A 231 -8.37 3.28 0.88
N PRO A 232 -8.72 4.25 0.01
CA PRO A 232 -8.43 5.68 0.22
C PRO A 232 -8.95 6.25 1.54
N THR A 233 -10.06 5.71 2.07
CA THR A 233 -10.60 6.11 3.37
C THR A 233 -9.62 5.78 4.50
N ALA A 234 -8.89 4.67 4.40
CA ALA A 234 -7.85 4.32 5.37
C ALA A 234 -6.71 5.35 5.39
N THR A 235 -6.32 5.88 4.23
CA THR A 235 -5.27 6.90 4.12
C THR A 235 -5.63 8.15 4.90
N VAL A 236 -6.88 8.63 4.76
CA VAL A 236 -7.36 9.82 5.49
C VAL A 236 -7.55 9.54 6.97
N LEU A 237 -8.16 8.40 7.32
CA LEU A 237 -8.32 7.97 8.71
C LEU A 237 -6.96 7.87 9.43
N ALA A 238 -5.93 7.31 8.79
CA ALA A 238 -4.62 7.20 9.39
C ALA A 238 -4.01 8.56 9.74
N TYR A 239 -4.20 9.56 8.87
CA TYR A 239 -3.73 10.93 9.11
C TYR A 239 -4.45 11.57 10.29
N ASP A 240 -5.79 11.55 10.31
CA ASP A 240 -6.56 12.22 11.36
C ASP A 240 -6.43 11.51 12.71
N LEU A 241 -6.39 10.17 12.72
CA LEU A 241 -6.12 9.39 13.93
C LEU A 241 -4.71 9.67 14.50
N ALA A 242 -3.71 9.83 13.64
CA ALA A 242 -2.36 10.20 14.09
C ALA A 242 -2.33 11.55 14.80
N LYS A 243 -3.08 12.54 14.29
CA LYS A 243 -3.20 13.87 14.92
C LYS A 243 -3.92 13.81 16.27
N GLU A 244 -4.82 12.85 16.44
CA GLU A 244 -5.54 12.58 17.68
C GLU A 244 -4.73 11.72 18.66
N GLY A 245 -3.50 11.32 18.31
CA GLY A 245 -2.60 10.54 19.17
C GLY A 245 -2.83 9.03 19.14
N TYR A 246 -3.64 8.52 18.20
CA TYR A 246 -3.72 7.08 17.93
C TYR A 246 -2.55 6.64 17.05
N GLN A 247 -2.08 5.41 17.24
CA GLN A 247 -1.25 4.75 16.24
C GLN A 247 -2.14 3.96 15.28
N ALA A 248 -2.21 4.42 14.03
CA ALA A 248 -3.01 3.82 12.96
C ALA A 248 -2.13 3.39 11.79
N ILE A 249 -2.16 2.11 11.45
CA ILE A 249 -1.40 1.54 10.34
C ILE A 249 -2.37 1.20 9.23
N ASP A 250 -2.34 1.97 8.16
CA ASP A 250 -2.96 1.57 6.90
C ASP A 250 -2.24 0.34 6.33
N ILE A 251 -2.85 -0.85 6.49
CA ILE A 251 -2.31 -2.14 6.04
C ILE A 251 -2.92 -2.62 4.73
N GLY A 252 -3.99 -1.98 4.26
CA GLY A 252 -4.62 -2.26 2.97
C GLY A 252 -4.81 -3.76 2.70
N HIS A 253 -4.23 -4.22 1.58
CA HIS A 253 -4.39 -5.60 1.10
C HIS A 253 -3.41 -6.61 1.72
N LEU A 254 -2.62 -6.22 2.72
CA LEU A 254 -1.52 -7.02 3.26
C LEU A 254 -1.88 -8.50 3.51
N PRO A 255 -2.96 -8.86 4.23
CA PRO A 255 -3.24 -10.26 4.49
C PRO A 255 -3.50 -11.07 3.21
N SER A 256 -4.29 -10.52 2.29
CA SER A 256 -4.61 -11.18 1.02
C SER A 256 -3.38 -11.32 0.11
N CYS A 257 -2.55 -10.28 0.03
CA CYS A 257 -1.32 -10.28 -0.75
C CYS A 257 -0.28 -11.24 -0.17
N TYR A 258 -0.22 -11.36 1.16
CA TYR A 258 0.62 -12.35 1.82
C TYR A 258 0.21 -13.77 1.45
N GLN A 259 -1.09 -14.10 1.49
CA GLN A 259 -1.57 -15.43 1.12
C GLN A 259 -1.22 -15.79 -0.33
N ILE A 260 -1.37 -14.85 -1.27
CA ILE A 260 -0.97 -15.03 -2.67
C ILE A 260 0.53 -15.33 -2.77
N THR A 261 1.35 -14.54 -2.07
CA THR A 261 2.81 -14.69 -2.07
C THR A 261 3.24 -16.04 -1.52
N LYS A 262 2.64 -16.46 -0.40
CA LYS A 262 2.88 -17.76 0.23
C LYS A 262 2.55 -18.90 -0.73
N ASN A 263 1.38 -18.86 -1.37
CA ASN A 263 0.96 -19.90 -2.31
C ASN A 263 1.90 -20.02 -3.51
N ILE A 264 2.42 -18.89 -4.03
CA ILE A 264 3.40 -18.90 -5.13
C ILE A 264 4.72 -19.56 -4.71
N LEU A 265 5.15 -19.38 -3.45
CA LEU A 265 6.39 -19.99 -2.95
C LEU A 265 6.27 -21.47 -2.62
N SER A 266 5.05 -21.95 -2.40
CA SER A 266 4.76 -23.36 -2.11
C SER A 266 4.44 -24.18 -3.36
N ALA A 267 4.34 -23.55 -4.53
CA ALA A 267 4.08 -24.17 -5.83
C ALA A 267 5.37 -24.42 -6.61
#